data_AF-A0A954XBC1-F1
#
_entry.id   AF-A0A954XBC1-F1
#
_cell.length_a   1.000
_cell.length_b   1.000
_cell.length_c   1.000
_cell.angle_alpha   90.00
_cell.angle_beta   90.00
_cell.angle_gamma   90.00
#
_symmetry.space_group_name_H-M   'P 1'
#
loop_
_entity.id
_entity.type
_entity.pdbx_description
1 polymer ?
#
loop_
_entity_poly.entity_id
_entity_poly.type
_entity_poly.pdbx_seq_one_letter_code
_entity_poly.pdbx_strand_id
1 'polypeptide(L)'
;VTRWPMSLRARDGGMGYLAQESSVFRKLTVEQNILAMLELLGVRGKARRQRCDALLEQFKITHIRKSGAAKLSGGERRRLEIARCLVSDPEIIMLDEPFAGIDPVTVQGIQQVIRELREQGIAILITDHAAREILQTVDRCYVISEGRVLIDGPPAEIKKHPEVKKKYLGDLDAAEGSGDRPRYRRRNDIDAA
;
A
#
# COMPACT_ATOMS: atom_id res chain seq x y z
N VAL A 1 26.21 3.13 4.76
CA VAL A 1 25.07 3.97 5.22
C VAL A 1 25.48 5.43 5.09
N THR A 2 24.75 6.25 4.33
CA THR A 2 25.08 7.68 4.13
C THR A 2 24.66 8.54 5.34
N ARG A 3 25.24 9.74 5.49
CA ARG A 3 24.86 10.73 6.54
C ARG A 3 23.76 11.69 6.08
N TRP A 4 23.08 11.41 4.96
CA TRP A 4 22.11 12.34 4.39
C TRP A 4 20.79 12.33 5.17
N PRO A 5 20.15 13.50 5.40
CA PRO A 5 18.78 13.59 5.87
C PRO A 5 17.80 13.01 4.84
N MET A 6 16.60 12.62 5.28
CA MET A 6 15.59 11.98 4.44
C MET A 6 15.24 12.76 3.16
N SER A 7 15.20 14.10 3.23
CA SER A 7 14.90 14.95 2.07
C SER A 7 15.96 14.84 0.97
N LEU A 8 17.25 14.74 1.32
CA LEU A 8 18.33 14.56 0.36
C LEU A 8 18.38 13.13 -0.17
N ARG A 9 18.05 12.12 0.65
CA ARG A 9 17.87 10.75 0.13
C ARG A 9 16.74 10.68 -0.88
N ALA A 10 15.64 11.38 -0.61
CA ALA A 10 14.50 11.40 -1.52
C ALA A 10 14.82 12.10 -2.84
N ARG A 11 15.39 13.31 -2.78
CA ARG A 11 15.68 14.12 -3.97
C ARG A 11 16.90 13.61 -4.75
N ASP A 12 18.00 13.34 -4.05
CA ASP A 12 19.31 13.09 -4.68
C ASP A 12 19.69 11.61 -4.66
N GLY A 13 19.02 10.80 -3.82
CA GLY A 13 19.24 9.35 -3.70
C GLY A 13 18.16 8.49 -4.36
N GLY A 14 17.27 9.08 -5.18
CA GLY A 14 16.27 8.33 -5.96
C GLY A 14 15.22 7.63 -5.11
N MET A 15 14.88 8.17 -3.93
CA MET A 15 13.99 7.53 -2.96
C MET A 15 12.61 8.18 -2.88
N GLY A 16 11.56 7.40 -3.11
CA GLY A 16 10.20 7.73 -2.77
C GLY A 16 9.88 7.37 -1.32
N TYR A 17 9.14 8.24 -0.62
CA TYR A 17 8.64 7.94 0.72
C TYR A 17 7.15 8.24 0.82
N LEU A 18 6.39 7.24 1.26
CA LEU A 18 4.98 7.38 1.58
C LEU A 18 4.76 7.17 3.07
N ALA A 19 4.54 8.27 3.78
CA ALA A 19 4.29 8.27 5.21
C ALA A 19 2.93 7.64 5.58
N GLN A 20 2.83 7.19 6.83
CA GLN A 20 1.59 6.69 7.44
C GLN A 20 0.48 7.76 7.43
N GLU A 21 0.83 9.01 7.79
CA GLU A 21 -0.12 10.12 7.73
C GLU A 21 -0.27 10.68 6.30
N SER A 22 -1.51 11.05 5.95
CA SER A 22 -1.82 11.57 4.62
C SER A 22 -1.04 12.84 4.33
N SER A 23 -0.13 12.75 3.36
CA SER A 23 0.70 13.88 2.92
C SER A 23 -0.02 14.80 1.92
N VAL A 24 -1.29 14.52 1.59
CA VAL A 24 -2.03 15.18 0.51
C VAL A 24 -2.39 16.61 0.88
N PHE A 25 -2.18 17.54 -0.05
CA PHE A 25 -2.59 18.92 0.10
C PHE A 25 -4.12 19.02 -0.03
N ARG A 26 -4.82 18.97 1.11
CA ARG A 26 -6.29 18.89 1.19
C ARG A 26 -7.04 20.03 0.47
N LYS A 27 -6.43 21.23 0.43
CA LYS A 27 -6.99 22.42 -0.21
C LYS A 27 -6.80 22.46 -1.72
N LEU A 28 -5.99 21.57 -2.28
CA LEU A 28 -5.69 21.49 -3.71
C LEU A 28 -6.51 20.40 -4.38
N THR A 29 -6.70 20.51 -5.70
CA THR A 29 -7.25 19.44 -6.52
C THR A 29 -6.25 18.29 -6.67
N VAL A 30 -6.71 17.13 -7.17
CA VAL A 30 -5.85 15.99 -7.52
C VAL A 30 -4.73 16.42 -8.47
N GLU A 31 -5.07 17.15 -9.54
CA GLU A 31 -4.10 17.67 -10.50
C GLU A 31 -3.10 18.63 -9.86
N GLN A 32 -3.59 19.58 -9.07
CA GLN A 32 -2.74 20.56 -8.39
C GLN A 32 -1.77 19.88 -7.41
N ASN A 33 -2.19 18.79 -6.77
CA ASN A 33 -1.33 18.01 -5.89
C ASN A 33 -0.12 17.41 -6.63
N ILE A 34 -0.34 16.82 -7.80
CA ILE A 34 0.74 16.23 -8.62
C ILE A 34 1.60 17.35 -9.23
N LEU A 35 0.96 18.38 -9.79
CA LEU A 35 1.65 19.52 -10.36
C LEU A 35 2.55 20.20 -9.33
N ALA A 36 2.10 20.40 -8.09
CA ALA A 36 2.90 21.03 -7.04
C ALA A 36 4.21 20.26 -6.78
N MET A 37 4.15 18.93 -6.75
CA MET A 37 5.35 18.10 -6.59
C MET A 37 6.30 18.21 -7.78
N LEU A 38 5.77 18.20 -9.01
CA LEU A 38 6.57 18.37 -10.23
C LEU A 38 7.30 19.72 -10.26
N GLU A 39 6.67 20.77 -9.73
CA GLU A 39 7.28 22.10 -9.64
C GLU A 39 8.45 22.15 -8.67
N LEU A 40 8.30 21.51 -7.51
CA LEU A 40 9.37 21.40 -6.52
C LEU A 40 10.58 20.64 -7.08
N LEU A 41 10.35 19.71 -8.00
CA LEU A 41 11.40 18.98 -8.72
C LEU A 41 11.95 19.75 -9.94
N GLY A 42 11.46 20.97 -10.19
CA GLY A 42 11.94 21.82 -11.29
C GLY A 42 11.40 21.43 -12.67
N VAL A 43 10.43 20.52 -12.78
CA VAL A 43 9.82 20.12 -14.05
C VAL A 43 8.87 21.24 -14.52
N ARG A 44 9.08 21.75 -15.74
CA ARG A 44 8.37 22.95 -16.26
C ARG A 44 7.70 22.73 -17.61
N GLY A 45 6.83 23.67 -17.98
CA GLY A 45 6.22 23.76 -19.29
C GLY A 45 5.40 22.53 -19.70
N LYS A 46 5.60 22.09 -20.95
CA LYS A 46 4.87 20.97 -21.55
C LYS A 46 5.16 19.64 -20.84
N ALA A 47 6.42 19.40 -20.46
CA ALA A 47 6.84 18.18 -19.77
C ALA A 47 6.10 17.99 -18.44
N ARG A 48 5.88 19.07 -17.69
CA ARG A 48 5.11 19.05 -16.43
C ARG A 48 3.67 18.56 -16.65
N ARG A 49 3.00 19.05 -17.70
CA ARG A 49 1.62 18.64 -18.01
C ARG A 49 1.59 17.18 -18.46
N GLN A 50 2.49 16.79 -19.37
CA GLN A 50 2.58 15.42 -19.87
C GLN A 50 2.85 14.40 -18.76
N ARG A 51 3.78 14.68 -17.83
CA ARG A 51 4.04 13.79 -16.69
C ARG A 51 2.85 13.74 -15.73
N CYS A 52 2.16 14.86 -15.51
CA CYS A 52 0.94 14.87 -14.72
C CYS A 52 -0.17 14.00 -15.36
N ASP A 53 -0.38 14.13 -16.67
CA ASP A 53 -1.37 13.36 -17.41
C ASP A 53 -1.05 11.85 -17.35
N ALA A 54 0.21 11.48 -17.58
CA ALA A 54 0.67 10.10 -17.49
C ALA A 54 0.45 9.49 -16.10
N LEU A 55 0.76 10.23 -15.03
CA LEU A 55 0.52 9.76 -13.66
C LEU A 55 -0.98 9.61 -13.37
N LEU A 56 -1.81 10.56 -13.81
CA LEU A 56 -3.27 10.45 -13.61
C LEU A 56 -3.86 9.21 -14.30
N GLU A 57 -3.37 8.90 -15.50
CA GLU A 57 -3.78 7.71 -16.26
C GLU A 57 -3.27 6.42 -15.64
N GLN A 58 -1.97 6.37 -15.31
CA GLN A 58 -1.34 5.21 -14.66
C GLN A 58 -2.09 4.81 -13.39
N PHE A 59 -2.45 5.80 -12.57
CA PHE A 59 -3.19 5.57 -11.32
C PHE A 59 -4.70 5.54 -11.48
N LYS A 60 -5.23 5.57 -12.71
CA LYS A 60 -6.68 5.51 -13.00
C LYS A 60 -7.50 6.57 -12.26
N ILE A 61 -6.91 7.75 -12.02
CA ILE A 61 -7.52 8.87 -11.29
C ILE A 61 -7.79 10.09 -12.20
N THR A 62 -7.70 9.93 -13.52
CA THR A 62 -8.02 10.99 -14.50
C THR A 62 -9.43 11.57 -14.32
N HIS A 63 -10.41 10.73 -13.99
CA HIS A 63 -11.81 11.14 -13.81
C HIS A 63 -12.03 12.09 -12.61
N ILE A 64 -11.15 12.06 -11.60
CA ILE A 64 -11.20 12.93 -10.42
C ILE A 64 -10.18 14.06 -10.46
N ARG A 65 -9.53 14.31 -11.60
CA ARG A 65 -8.48 15.33 -11.81
C ARG A 65 -8.80 16.68 -11.15
N LYS A 66 -10.05 17.15 -11.30
CA LYS A 66 -10.51 18.47 -10.80
C LYS A 66 -11.14 18.42 -9.41
N SER A 67 -11.32 17.23 -8.84
CA SER A 67 -11.87 17.05 -7.50
C SER A 67 -10.89 17.57 -6.45
N GLY A 68 -11.41 18.24 -5.42
CA GLY A 68 -10.62 18.65 -4.26
C GLY A 68 -10.18 17.43 -3.44
N ALA A 69 -8.91 17.38 -3.05
CA ALA A 69 -8.33 16.24 -2.35
C ALA A 69 -9.05 15.87 -1.04
N ALA A 70 -9.64 16.85 -0.35
CA ALA A 70 -10.43 16.63 0.86
C ALA A 70 -11.68 15.76 0.64
N LYS A 71 -12.21 15.70 -0.58
CA LYS A 71 -13.46 14.98 -0.92
C LYS A 71 -13.23 13.55 -1.43
N LEU A 72 -11.98 13.13 -1.57
CA LEU A 72 -11.64 11.82 -2.11
C LEU A 72 -12.00 10.71 -1.12
N SER A 73 -12.49 9.59 -1.67
CA SER A 73 -12.57 8.32 -0.95
C SER A 73 -11.19 7.85 -0.48
N GLY A 74 -11.14 6.89 0.44
CA GLY A 74 -9.88 6.34 0.94
C GLY A 74 -8.98 5.80 -0.17
N GLY A 75 -9.54 4.97 -1.07
CA GLY A 75 -8.79 4.40 -2.19
C GLY A 75 -8.32 5.43 -3.23
N GLU A 76 -9.15 6.42 -3.57
CA GLU A 76 -8.74 7.51 -4.46
C GLU A 76 -7.63 8.37 -3.85
N ARG A 77 -7.75 8.69 -2.55
CA ARG A 77 -6.73 9.43 -1.82
C ARG A 77 -5.42 8.66 -1.81
N ARG A 78 -5.45 7.35 -1.58
CA ARG A 78 -4.25 6.52 -1.58
C ARG A 78 -3.59 6.42 -2.95
N ARG A 79 -4.38 6.32 -4.02
CA ARG A 79 -3.86 6.37 -5.40
C ARG A 79 -3.18 7.71 -5.71
N LEU A 80 -3.77 8.83 -5.27
CA LEU A 80 -3.13 10.14 -5.39
C LEU A 80 -1.83 10.24 -4.57
N GLU A 81 -1.80 9.67 -3.37
CA GLU A 81 -0.62 9.61 -2.52
C GLU A 81 0.54 8.87 -3.20
N ILE A 82 0.27 7.68 -3.75
CA ILE A 82 1.27 6.89 -4.48
C ILE A 82 1.71 7.62 -5.75
N ALA A 83 0.77 8.21 -6.51
CA ALA A 83 1.08 9.01 -7.70
C ALA A 83 2.03 10.16 -7.37
N ARG A 84 1.85 10.83 -6.21
CA ARG A 84 2.74 11.91 -5.74
C ARG A 84 4.14 11.42 -5.37
N CYS A 85 4.27 10.18 -4.89
CA CYS A 85 5.57 9.57 -4.59
C CYS A 85 6.38 9.35 -5.88
N LEU A 86 5.72 8.90 -6.95
CA LEU A 86 6.33 8.55 -8.25
C LEU A 86 6.65 9.74 -9.16
N VAL A 87 6.31 10.95 -8.72
CA VAL A 87 6.65 12.17 -9.45
C VAL A 87 8.17 12.29 -9.63
N SER A 88 8.94 11.81 -8.65
CA SER A 88 10.40 11.83 -8.63
C SER A 88 11.08 10.72 -9.45
N ASP A 89 10.30 9.82 -10.07
CA ASP A 89 10.81 8.63 -10.77
C ASP A 89 11.80 7.81 -9.90
N PRO A 90 11.39 7.40 -8.69
CA PRO A 90 12.29 6.80 -7.72
C PRO A 90 12.69 5.37 -8.10
N GLU A 91 13.93 5.00 -7.78
CA GLU A 91 14.44 3.63 -7.88
C GLU A 91 13.99 2.77 -6.69
N ILE A 92 13.74 3.42 -5.53
CA ILE A 92 13.26 2.76 -4.32
C ILE A 92 12.09 3.52 -3.69
N ILE A 93 11.06 2.81 -3.24
CA ILE A 93 9.92 3.38 -2.51
C ILE A 93 9.82 2.73 -1.13
N MET A 94 9.71 3.58 -0.10
CA MET A 94 9.37 3.15 1.26
C MET A 94 7.89 3.45 1.55
N LEU A 95 7.14 2.40 1.90
CA LEU A 95 5.73 2.48 2.28
C LEU A 95 5.59 2.21 3.77
N ASP A 96 5.14 3.22 4.51
CA ASP A 96 4.90 3.14 5.94
C ASP A 96 3.41 2.86 6.22
N GLU A 97 3.14 1.68 6.76
CA GLU A 97 1.83 1.09 7.06
C GLU A 97 0.76 1.28 5.95
N PRO A 98 1.00 0.81 4.72
CA PRO A 98 0.09 1.06 3.61
C PRO A 98 -1.28 0.39 3.69
N PHE A 99 -1.48 -0.60 4.57
CA PHE A 99 -2.72 -1.37 4.71
C PHE A 99 -3.49 -1.05 6.01
N ALA A 100 -2.88 -0.30 6.93
CA ALA A 100 -3.48 0.01 8.23
C ALA A 100 -4.82 0.79 8.13
N GLY A 101 -5.88 0.23 8.71
CA GLY A 101 -7.19 0.89 8.78
C GLY A 101 -7.91 1.04 7.43
N ILE A 102 -7.49 0.27 6.42
CA ILE A 102 -8.03 0.30 5.06
C ILE A 102 -9.02 -0.86 4.85
N ASP A 103 -10.09 -0.64 4.08
CA ASP A 103 -11.05 -1.68 3.74
C ASP A 103 -10.47 -2.72 2.76
N PRO A 104 -10.97 -3.98 2.74
CA PRO A 104 -10.41 -5.05 1.92
C PRO A 104 -10.35 -4.76 0.41
N VAL A 105 -11.34 -4.02 -0.13
CA VAL A 105 -11.37 -3.69 -1.56
C VAL A 105 -10.25 -2.71 -1.89
N THR A 106 -10.03 -1.71 -1.04
CA THR A 106 -8.93 -0.76 -1.20
C THR A 106 -7.56 -1.45 -1.02
N VAL A 107 -7.42 -2.39 -0.07
CA VAL A 107 -6.19 -3.18 0.09
C VAL A 107 -5.80 -3.87 -1.21
N GLN A 108 -6.73 -4.57 -1.86
CA GLN A 108 -6.47 -5.24 -3.14
C GLN A 108 -5.99 -4.27 -4.22
N GLY A 109 -6.58 -3.07 -4.28
CA GLY A 109 -6.15 -2.02 -5.19
C GLY A 109 -4.71 -1.55 -4.93
N ILE A 110 -4.32 -1.41 -3.66
CA ILE A 110 -2.96 -1.02 -3.27
C ILE A 110 -1.96 -2.14 -3.61
N GLN A 111 -2.29 -3.39 -3.31
CA GLN A 111 -1.46 -4.55 -3.66
C GLN A 111 -1.21 -4.61 -5.17
N GLN A 112 -2.24 -4.34 -5.98
CA GLN A 112 -2.11 -4.30 -7.43
C GLN A 112 -1.13 -3.21 -7.88
N VAL A 113 -1.25 -2.00 -7.32
CA VAL A 113 -0.31 -0.90 -7.59
C VAL A 113 1.12 -1.29 -7.21
N ILE A 114 1.32 -1.91 -6.04
CA ILE A 114 2.66 -2.34 -5.59
C ILE A 114 3.27 -3.34 -6.59
N ARG A 115 2.47 -4.31 -7.08
CA ARG A 115 2.93 -5.27 -8.09
C ARG A 115 3.33 -4.59 -9.40
N GLU A 116 2.52 -3.65 -9.89
CA GLU A 116 2.81 -2.89 -11.10
C GLU A 116 4.13 -2.10 -10.98
N LEU A 117 4.38 -1.48 -9.82
CA LEU A 117 5.63 -0.74 -9.57
C LEU A 117 6.83 -1.67 -9.47
N ARG A 118 6.67 -2.85 -8.85
CA ARG A 118 7.71 -3.89 -8.81
C ARG A 118 8.03 -4.40 -10.22
N GLU A 119 7.03 -4.63 -11.06
CA GLU A 119 7.21 -5.05 -12.46
C GLU A 119 7.93 -3.99 -13.31
N GLN A 120 7.80 -2.71 -12.95
CA GLN A 120 8.56 -1.60 -13.54
C GLN A 120 10.02 -1.52 -13.06
N GLY A 121 10.45 -2.41 -12.16
CA GLY A 121 11.81 -2.46 -11.65
C GLY A 121 12.07 -1.58 -10.42
N ILE A 122 11.03 -1.02 -9.80
CA ILE A 122 11.15 -0.20 -8.59
C ILE A 122 11.29 -1.10 -7.37
N ALA A 123 12.31 -0.89 -6.55
CA ALA A 123 12.47 -1.57 -5.28
C ALA A 123 11.46 -1.02 -4.26
N ILE A 124 10.74 -1.90 -3.55
CA ILE A 124 9.72 -1.45 -2.59
C ILE A 124 10.01 -2.06 -1.22
N LEU A 125 10.14 -1.20 -0.22
CA LEU A 125 10.26 -1.58 1.19
C LEU A 125 8.96 -1.21 1.91
N ILE A 126 8.32 -2.21 2.51
CA ILE A 126 7.03 -2.06 3.19
C ILE A 126 7.21 -2.38 4.67
N THR A 127 6.69 -1.53 5.53
CA THR A 127 6.48 -1.82 6.94
C THR A 127 4.98 -1.77 7.22
N ASP A 128 4.43 -2.78 7.88
CA ASP A 128 3.01 -2.84 8.25
C ASP A 128 2.81 -3.90 9.35
N HIS A 129 1.69 -3.85 10.05
CA HIS A 129 1.25 -4.86 10.99
C HIS A 129 0.23 -5.84 10.38
N ALA A 130 -0.31 -5.53 9.18
CA ALA A 130 -1.20 -6.37 8.40
C ALA A 130 -0.44 -7.57 7.77
N ALA A 131 -0.09 -8.55 8.61
CA ALA A 131 0.80 -9.66 8.25
C ALA A 131 0.30 -10.48 7.05
N ARG A 132 -1.02 -10.71 6.95
CA ARG A 132 -1.62 -11.48 5.85
C ARG A 132 -1.44 -10.75 4.52
N GLU A 133 -1.68 -9.46 4.50
CA GLU A 133 -1.64 -8.59 3.33
C GLU A 133 -0.20 -8.40 2.83
N ILE A 134 0.75 -8.23 3.76
CA ILE A 134 2.19 -8.19 3.45
C ILE A 134 2.62 -9.49 2.76
N LEU A 135 2.34 -10.64 3.38
CA LEU A 135 2.82 -11.95 2.89
C LEU A 135 2.20 -12.36 1.55
N GLN A 136 1.14 -11.70 1.09
CA GLN A 136 0.57 -11.88 -0.25
C GLN A 136 1.19 -10.96 -1.31
N THR A 137 2.01 -9.99 -0.90
CA THR A 137 2.47 -8.90 -1.77
C THR A 137 3.98 -8.89 -1.96
N VAL A 138 4.75 -9.26 -0.93
CA VAL A 138 6.21 -9.13 -0.93
C VAL A 138 6.93 -10.39 -1.42
N ASP A 139 8.09 -10.20 -2.04
CA ASP A 139 8.98 -11.29 -2.44
C ASP A 139 9.78 -11.88 -1.26
N ARG A 140 10.12 -11.04 -0.28
CA ARG A 140 10.85 -11.38 0.95
C ARG A 140 10.27 -10.60 2.12
N CYS A 141 10.19 -11.22 3.28
CA CYS A 141 9.67 -10.60 4.50
C CYS A 141 10.66 -10.78 5.66
N TYR A 142 10.71 -9.77 6.52
CA TYR A 142 11.44 -9.78 7.79
C TYR A 142 10.42 -9.62 8.91
N VAL A 143 10.43 -10.54 9.87
CA VAL A 143 9.62 -10.43 11.09
C VAL A 143 10.52 -9.96 12.21
N ILE A 144 10.20 -8.80 12.79
CA ILE A 144 10.95 -8.21 13.90
C ILE A 144 10.16 -8.39 15.18
N SER A 145 10.80 -8.91 16.22
CA SER A 145 10.24 -9.08 17.56
C SER A 145 11.28 -8.64 18.59
N GLU A 146 10.88 -7.78 19.54
CA GLU A 146 11.76 -7.30 20.62
C GLU A 146 13.09 -6.71 20.11
N GLY A 147 13.03 -5.97 19.00
CA GLY A 147 14.20 -5.33 18.39
C GLY A 147 15.17 -6.28 17.68
N ARG A 148 14.80 -7.56 17.50
CA ARG A 148 15.60 -8.57 16.80
C ARG A 148 14.83 -9.15 15.62
N VAL A 149 15.56 -9.57 14.59
CA VAL A 149 14.98 -10.35 13.49
C VAL A 149 14.65 -11.74 14.05
N LEU A 150 13.36 -12.05 14.13
CA LEU A 150 12.85 -13.35 14.55
C LEU A 150 13.06 -14.38 13.44
N ILE A 151 12.67 -14.02 12.21
CA ILE A 151 12.86 -14.81 11.00
C ILE A 151 12.81 -13.89 9.77
N ASP A 152 13.55 -14.25 8.73
CA ASP A 152 13.48 -13.62 7.42
C ASP A 152 13.55 -14.64 6.29
N GLY A 153 12.91 -14.34 5.16
CA GLY A 153 12.81 -15.30 4.05
C GLY A 153 11.62 -15.03 3.12
N PRO A 154 11.38 -15.92 2.15
CA PRO A 154 10.21 -15.84 1.28
C PRO A 154 8.91 -16.05 2.10
N PRO A 155 7.78 -15.46 1.69
CA PRO A 155 6.52 -15.57 2.43
C PRO A 155 6.08 -17.00 2.78
N ALA A 156 6.38 -17.96 1.91
CA ALA A 156 6.05 -19.37 2.12
C ALA A 156 6.76 -19.99 3.33
N GLU A 157 7.98 -19.54 3.66
CA GLU A 157 8.73 -19.99 4.83
C GLU A 157 8.23 -19.27 6.10
N ILE A 158 7.99 -17.96 6.00
CA ILE A 158 7.48 -17.14 7.10
C ILE A 158 6.13 -17.68 7.61
N LYS A 159 5.22 -18.06 6.69
CA LYS A 159 3.92 -18.67 7.03
C LYS A 159 4.03 -19.98 7.81
N LYS A 160 5.14 -20.72 7.69
CA LYS A 160 5.36 -21.99 8.38
C LYS A 160 5.98 -21.81 9.77
N HIS A 161 6.51 -20.62 10.09
CA HIS A 161 7.19 -20.39 11.35
C HIS A 161 6.20 -20.42 12.53
N PRO A 162 6.37 -21.31 13.53
CA PRO A 162 5.39 -21.52 14.60
C PRO A 162 5.07 -20.25 15.40
N GLU A 163 6.09 -19.46 15.75
CA GLU A 163 5.88 -18.20 16.48
C GLU A 163 5.17 -17.15 15.63
N VAL A 164 5.44 -17.12 14.32
CA VAL A 164 4.80 -16.15 13.42
C VAL A 164 3.33 -16.49 13.26
N LYS A 165 3.01 -17.77 13.05
CA LYS A 165 1.63 -18.27 13.04
C LYS A 165 0.89 -17.86 14.31
N LYS A 166 1.46 -18.18 15.48
CA LYS A 166 0.84 -17.92 16.78
C LYS A 166 0.65 -16.43 17.09
N LYS A 167 1.66 -15.59 16.82
CA LYS A 167 1.65 -14.17 17.21
C LYS A 167 0.96 -13.26 16.21
N TYR A 168 1.07 -13.54 14.91
CA TYR A 168 0.75 -12.56 13.85
C TYR A 168 -0.29 -13.03 12.83
N LEU A 169 -0.48 -14.34 12.64
CA LEU A 169 -1.36 -14.85 11.60
C LEU A 169 -2.65 -15.50 12.13
N GLY A 170 -2.67 -15.96 13.38
CA GLY A 170 -3.75 -16.75 13.94
C GLY A 170 -3.90 -18.11 13.23
N ASP A 171 -5.03 -18.79 13.41
CA ASP A 171 -5.39 -19.99 12.65
C ASP A 171 -5.76 -19.60 11.20
N LEU A 172 -4.75 -19.39 10.36
CA LEU A 172 -4.89 -19.25 8.91
C LEU A 172 -5.61 -20.46 8.27
N ASP A 173 -5.60 -21.60 8.94
CA ASP A 173 -6.08 -22.87 8.41
C ASP A 173 -7.62 -22.97 8.40
N ALA A 174 -8.35 -22.03 9.02
CA ALA A 174 -9.82 -22.04 9.02
C ALA A 174 -10.46 -21.57 7.69
N ALA A 175 -9.71 -20.90 6.80
CA ALA A 175 -10.25 -20.30 5.57
C ALA A 175 -9.93 -21.06 4.28
N GLU A 176 -8.96 -21.99 4.29
CA GLU A 176 -8.57 -22.77 3.10
C GLU A 176 -9.12 -24.22 3.13
N GLY A 177 -9.90 -24.60 4.14
CA GLY A 177 -10.44 -25.96 4.28
C GLY A 177 -11.76 -26.05 5.03
N SER A 178 -12.87 -25.62 4.42
CA SER A 178 -14.20 -26.20 4.73
C SER A 178 -15.22 -25.90 3.63
N GLY A 179 -15.32 -26.82 2.68
CA GLY A 179 -16.48 -26.93 1.78
C GLY A 179 -17.73 -27.47 2.47
N ASP A 180 -17.86 -27.35 3.79
CA ASP A 180 -19.03 -27.83 4.52
C ASP A 180 -19.77 -26.64 5.13
N ARG A 181 -20.81 -26.20 4.43
CA ARG A 181 -21.74 -25.19 4.95
C ARG A 181 -22.48 -25.84 6.12
N PRO A 182 -22.49 -25.27 7.34
CA PRO A 182 -23.35 -25.79 8.39
C PRO A 182 -24.81 -25.63 7.94
N ARG A 183 -25.49 -26.77 7.73
CA ARG A 183 -26.93 -26.80 7.51
C ARG A 183 -27.61 -26.20 8.75
N TYR A 184 -28.19 -25.03 8.59
CA TYR A 184 -29.06 -24.43 9.58
C TYR A 184 -30.24 -25.39 9.82
N ARG A 185 -30.21 -26.12 10.94
CA ARG A 185 -31.32 -26.97 11.38
C ARG A 185 -32.48 -26.03 11.68
N ARG A 186 -33.51 -26.03 10.81
CA ARG A 186 -34.79 -25.39 11.13
C ARG A 186 -35.34 -26.10 12.36
N ARG A 187 -35.42 -25.38 13.48
CA ARG A 187 -36.36 -25.71 14.55
C ARG A 187 -37.72 -25.24 14.07
N ASN A 188 -38.51 -26.18 13.60
CA ASN A 188 -39.94 -26.22 13.85
C ASN A 188 -40.30 -27.67 14.09
N ASP A 189 -41.28 -27.85 14.95
CA ASP A 189 -41.86 -29.07 15.52
C ASP A 189 -41.42 -29.32 16.97
N ILE A 190 -42.27 -29.49 17.98
CA ILE A 190 -43.70 -29.23 18.24
C ILE A 190 -43.91 -29.77 19.69
N ASP A 191 -44.77 -29.09 20.45
CA ASP A 191 -45.63 -29.56 21.55
C ASP A 191 -45.13 -30.12 22.92
N ALA A 192 -45.80 -29.55 23.93
CA ALA A 192 -46.50 -30.19 25.05
C ALA A 192 -45.68 -30.84 26.20
N ALA A 193 -45.63 -30.13 27.33
CA ALA A 193 -46.32 -30.49 28.58
C ALA A 193 -46.17 -29.36 29.61
#